data_AF-A0A2U8GMP1-F1
#
_entry.id   AF-A0A2U8GMP1-F1
#
_cell.length_a   1.000
_cell.length_b   1.000
_cell.length_c   1.000
_cell.angle_alpha   90.00
_cell.angle_beta   90.00
_cell.angle_gamma   90.00
#
_symmetry.space_group_name_H-M   'P 1'
#
loop_
_entity.id
_entity.type
_entity.pdbx_description
1 polymer ?
#
loop_
_entity_poly.entity_id
_entity_poly.type
_entity_poly.pdbx_seq_one_letter_code
_entity_poly.pdbx_strand_id
1 'polypeptide(L)'
;MLAGLLAAIMSSVDTALNSASTLVICDFVQPRRPKLDARALARLGRHTTLGMMFIAALWAPAIDRFPGLFAYLQQAFAYVTPPLVAVFAAGMLSGRLSANAAFAGLITGHGVSAAWFIATQLGWVKVHFTVVAFLLLVMTLLACALWQALLGGTVTDEQRLAVDASHVEPAPLAVRRGAAMLTALTLVLVIAFW
;
A
#
# COMPACT_ATOMS: atom_id res chain seq x y z
N MET A 1 7.45 31.28 -5.39
CA MET A 1 7.94 29.96 -4.95
C MET A 1 7.15 29.43 -3.75
N LEU A 2 7.08 30.15 -2.62
CA LEU A 2 6.34 29.71 -1.42
C LEU A 2 4.86 29.38 -1.70
N ALA A 3 4.13 30.28 -2.38
CA ALA A 3 2.74 30.03 -2.74
C ALA A 3 2.55 28.77 -3.60
N GLY A 4 3.48 28.51 -4.53
CA GLY A 4 3.46 27.30 -5.36
C GLY A 4 3.75 26.02 -4.57
N LEU A 5 4.70 26.07 -3.64
CA LEU A 5 4.99 24.94 -2.74
C LEU A 5 3.81 24.63 -1.82
N LEU A 6 3.22 25.67 -1.22
CA LEU A 6 2.04 25.52 -0.37
C LEU A 6 0.86 24.95 -1.16
N ALA A 7 0.62 25.46 -2.37
CA ALA A 7 -0.42 24.93 -3.25
C ALA A 7 -0.18 23.44 -3.61
N ALA A 8 1.07 23.05 -3.90
CA ALA A 8 1.40 21.66 -4.20
C ALA A 8 1.19 20.72 -2.99
N ILE A 9 1.55 21.17 -1.79
CA ILE A 9 1.32 20.42 -0.54
C ILE A 9 -0.18 20.30 -0.26
N MET A 10 -0.93 21.41 -0.33
CA MET A 10 -2.39 21.40 -0.14
C MET A 10 -3.05 20.45 -1.14
N SER A 11 -2.67 20.51 -2.42
CA SER A 11 -3.21 19.60 -3.45
C SER A 11 -2.93 18.12 -3.14
N SER A 12 -1.74 17.80 -2.63
CA SER A 12 -1.39 16.42 -2.27
C SER A 12 -2.18 15.92 -1.05
N VAL A 13 -2.34 16.78 -0.04
CA VAL A 13 -3.12 16.50 1.18
C VAL A 13 -4.60 16.35 0.84
N ASP A 14 -5.17 17.25 0.04
CA ASP A 14 -6.55 17.21 -0.41
C ASP A 14 -6.85 15.92 -1.19
N THR A 15 -5.93 15.51 -2.07
CA THR A 15 -6.05 14.26 -2.82
C THR A 15 -6.05 13.05 -1.88
N ALA A 16 -5.11 12.98 -0.94
CA ALA A 16 -5.03 11.88 0.01
C ALA A 16 -6.27 11.77 0.89
N LEU A 17 -6.74 12.90 1.44
CA LEU A 17 -7.94 12.94 2.29
C LEU A 17 -9.22 12.63 1.53
N ASN A 18 -9.33 13.07 0.27
CA ASN A 18 -10.47 12.75 -0.59
C ASN A 18 -10.52 11.26 -0.90
N SER A 19 -9.40 10.65 -1.32
CA SER A 19 -9.32 9.21 -1.57
C SER A 19 -9.64 8.38 -0.31
N ALA A 20 -9.08 8.75 0.85
CA ALA A 20 -9.37 8.07 2.11
C ALA A 20 -10.85 8.19 2.52
N SER A 21 -11.45 9.36 2.32
CA SER A 21 -12.88 9.57 2.57
C SER A 21 -13.74 8.71 1.64
N THR A 22 -13.44 8.69 0.34
CA THR A 22 -14.13 7.83 -0.63
C THR A 22 -14.04 6.37 -0.24
N LEU A 23 -12.87 5.85 0.15
CA LEU A 23 -12.71 4.47 0.63
C LEU A 23 -13.62 4.19 1.84
N VAL A 24 -13.66 5.08 2.83
CA VAL A 24 -14.56 4.91 3.98
C VAL A 24 -16.03 4.88 3.55
N ILE A 25 -16.44 5.78 2.66
CA ILE A 25 -17.84 5.87 2.22
C ILE A 25 -18.22 4.65 1.36
N CYS A 26 -17.45 4.33 0.33
CA CYS A 26 -17.75 3.27 -0.62
C CYS A 26 -17.57 1.87 -0.03
N ASP A 27 -16.55 1.64 0.79
CA ASP A 27 -16.22 0.29 1.27
C ASP A 27 -16.89 -0.04 2.60
N PHE A 28 -17.16 0.97 3.45
CA PHE A 28 -17.68 0.72 4.80
C PHE A 28 -19.10 1.25 5.03
N VAL A 29 -19.41 2.46 4.57
CA VAL A 29 -20.72 3.09 4.83
C VAL A 29 -21.78 2.57 3.88
N GLN A 30 -21.56 2.69 2.58
CA GLN A 30 -22.55 2.38 1.55
C GLN A 30 -23.01 0.91 1.61
N PRO A 31 -22.13 -0.10 1.81
CA PRO A 31 -22.56 -1.50 1.95
C PRO A 31 -23.40 -1.75 3.20
N ARG A 32 -23.15 -1.01 4.29
CA ARG A 32 -23.91 -1.13 5.55
C ARG A 32 -25.21 -0.30 5.56
N ARG A 33 -25.26 0.77 4.77
CA ARG A 33 -26.40 1.70 4.69
C ARG A 33 -26.75 2.01 3.24
N PRO A 34 -27.24 1.03 2.46
CA PRO A 34 -27.46 1.17 1.02
C PRO A 34 -28.58 2.15 0.65
N LYS A 35 -29.43 2.54 1.61
CA LYS A 35 -30.56 3.45 1.40
C LYS A 35 -30.20 4.94 1.56
N LEU A 36 -28.96 5.27 1.88
CA LEU A 36 -28.55 6.68 1.99
C LEU A 36 -28.54 7.33 0.62
N ASP A 37 -29.09 8.54 0.53
CA ASP A 37 -29.05 9.32 -0.69
C ASP A 37 -27.65 9.92 -0.93
N ALA A 38 -27.39 10.34 -2.17
CA ALA A 38 -26.10 10.90 -2.56
C ALA A 38 -25.70 12.13 -1.70
N ARG A 39 -26.67 12.94 -1.29
CA ARG A 39 -26.42 14.11 -0.44
C ARG A 39 -26.01 13.73 0.98
N ALA A 40 -26.60 12.69 1.58
CA ALA A 40 -26.15 12.18 2.86
C ALA A 40 -24.75 11.56 2.77
N LEU A 41 -24.46 10.78 1.72
CA LEU A 41 -23.13 10.21 1.49
C LEU A 41 -22.06 11.31 1.34
N ALA A 42 -22.35 12.35 0.56
CA ALA A 42 -21.43 13.48 0.39
C ALA A 42 -21.18 14.24 1.70
N ARG A 43 -22.23 14.48 2.52
CA ARG A 43 -22.08 15.10 3.84
C ARG A 43 -21.23 14.25 4.76
N LEU A 44 -21.48 12.94 4.81
CA LEU A 44 -20.69 12.04 5.63
C LEU A 44 -19.24 12.00 5.17
N GLY A 45 -18.98 11.98 3.87
CA GLY A 45 -17.63 12.07 3.31
C GLY A 45 -16.90 13.32 3.77
N ARG A 46 -17.56 14.49 3.75
CA ARG A 46 -16.98 15.74 4.27
C ARG A 46 -16.67 15.65 5.77
N HIS A 47 -17.55 15.06 6.58
CA HIS A 47 -17.28 14.85 8.01
C HIS A 47 -16.11 13.89 8.24
N THR A 48 -16.00 12.82 7.45
CA THR A 48 -14.87 11.90 7.48
C THR A 48 -13.56 12.62 7.16
N THR A 49 -13.52 13.44 6.10
CA THR A 49 -12.36 14.26 5.74
C THR A 49 -11.94 15.19 6.89
N LEU A 50 -12.88 15.90 7.50
CA LEU A 50 -12.60 16.79 8.64
C LEU A 50 -12.07 16.01 9.86
N GLY A 51 -12.64 14.85 10.14
CA GLY A 51 -12.17 13.97 11.22
C GLY A 51 -10.75 13.48 11.00
N MET A 52 -10.43 13.02 9.77
CA MET A 52 -9.08 12.60 9.40
C MET A 52 -8.08 13.75 9.49
N MET A 53 -8.47 14.95 9.04
CA MET A 53 -7.63 16.15 9.15
C MET A 53 -7.31 16.48 10.61
N PHE A 54 -8.30 16.38 11.50
CA PHE A 54 -8.10 16.61 12.94
C PHE A 54 -7.13 15.57 13.55
N ILE A 55 -7.31 14.29 13.23
CA ILE A 55 -6.40 13.21 13.69
C ILE A 55 -4.98 13.44 13.17
N ALA A 56 -4.82 13.80 11.90
CA ALA A 56 -3.51 14.09 11.30
C ALA A 56 -2.82 15.28 11.97
N ALA A 57 -3.56 16.36 12.26
CA ALA A 57 -3.04 17.53 12.95
C ALA A 57 -2.58 17.20 14.39
N LEU A 58 -3.34 16.36 15.10
CA LEU A 58 -2.94 15.88 16.43
C LEU A 58 -1.72 14.96 16.39
N TRP A 59 -1.54 14.20 15.31
CA TRP A 59 -0.40 13.29 15.15
C TRP A 59 0.87 14.00 14.70
N ALA A 60 0.78 15.16 14.06
CA ALA A 60 1.93 15.87 13.49
C ALA A 60 3.14 16.02 14.45
N PRO A 61 2.97 16.39 15.75
CA PRO A 61 4.10 16.50 16.68
C PRO A 61 4.83 15.18 16.96
N ALA A 62 4.21 14.02 16.72
CA ALA A 62 4.87 12.74 16.89
C ALA A 62 6.01 12.52 15.87
N ILE A 63 5.96 13.20 14.72
CA ILE A 63 6.94 13.10 13.65
C ILE A 63 8.29 13.72 14.07
N ASP A 64 8.28 14.72 14.96
CA ASP A 64 9.50 15.37 15.47
C ASP A 64 10.42 14.43 16.26
N ARG A 65 9.92 13.25 16.64
CA ARG A 65 10.72 12.19 17.29
C ARG A 65 11.61 11.43 16.31
N PHE A 66 11.46 11.67 15.02
CA PHE A 66 12.23 11.03 13.95
C PHE A 66 13.28 12.01 13.39
N PRO A 67 14.36 11.50 12.76
CA PRO A 67 15.35 12.35 12.10
C PRO A 67 14.79 13.29 11.02
N GLY A 68 13.58 13.00 10.54
CA GLY A 68 12.82 13.86 9.65
C GLY A 68 11.59 13.16 9.08
N LEU A 69 10.76 13.92 8.39
CA LEU A 69 9.52 13.43 7.77
C LEU A 69 9.75 12.24 6.83
N PHE A 70 10.80 12.30 6.01
CA PHE A 70 11.08 11.23 5.05
C PHE A 70 11.45 9.91 5.75
N ALA A 71 12.29 9.97 6.79
CA ALA A 71 12.65 8.79 7.58
C ALA A 71 11.42 8.19 8.29
N TYR A 72 10.55 9.04 8.85
CA TYR A 72 9.28 8.61 9.43
C TYR A 72 8.39 7.90 8.40
N LEU A 73 8.18 8.50 7.24
CA LEU A 73 7.34 7.91 6.18
C LEU A 73 7.91 6.58 5.68
N GLN A 74 9.21 6.52 5.43
CA GLN A 74 9.87 5.28 5.00
C GLN A 74 9.76 4.18 6.05
N GLN A 75 9.95 4.51 7.33
CA GLN A 75 9.79 3.55 8.41
C GLN A 75 8.33 3.09 8.51
N ALA A 76 7.35 3.99 8.46
CA ALA A 76 5.94 3.63 8.49
C ALA A 76 5.56 2.70 7.33
N PHE A 77 5.96 3.06 6.10
CA PHE A 77 5.72 2.22 4.93
C PHE A 77 6.44 0.88 5.00
N ALA A 78 7.63 0.79 5.59
CA ALA A 78 8.35 -0.47 5.74
C ALA A 78 7.59 -1.52 6.57
N TYR A 79 6.70 -1.11 7.47
CA TYR A 79 5.88 -2.03 8.26
C TYR A 79 4.48 -2.25 7.66
N VAL A 80 3.88 -1.22 7.05
CA VAL A 80 2.49 -1.30 6.56
C VAL A 80 2.41 -1.84 5.13
N THR A 81 3.29 -1.41 4.23
CA THR A 81 3.16 -1.68 2.79
C THR A 81 3.54 -3.10 2.37
N PRO A 82 4.62 -3.74 2.88
CA PRO A 82 5.07 -5.03 2.36
C PRO A 82 4.05 -6.16 2.45
N PRO A 83 3.30 -6.37 3.56
CA PRO A 83 2.30 -7.43 3.60
C PRO A 83 1.21 -7.26 2.55
N LEU A 84 0.77 -6.01 2.32
CA LEU A 84 -0.23 -5.70 1.30
C LEU A 84 0.31 -6.00 -0.11
N VAL A 85 1.52 -5.53 -0.41
CA VAL A 85 2.20 -5.78 -1.70
C VAL A 85 2.42 -7.28 -1.92
N ALA A 86 2.79 -8.03 -0.88
CA ALA A 86 2.99 -9.48 -0.98
C ALA A 86 1.70 -10.20 -1.39
N VAL A 87 0.57 -9.87 -0.77
CA VAL A 87 -0.73 -10.51 -1.09
C VAL A 87 -1.16 -10.16 -2.51
N PHE A 88 -1.03 -8.89 -2.92
CA PHE A 88 -1.32 -8.48 -4.30
C PHE A 88 -0.39 -9.15 -5.31
N ALA A 89 0.91 -9.19 -5.05
CA ALA A 89 1.88 -9.84 -5.92
C ALA A 89 1.62 -11.35 -6.02
N ALA A 90 1.31 -12.02 -4.91
CA ALA A 90 0.97 -13.44 -4.91
C ALA A 90 -0.31 -13.71 -5.69
N GLY A 91 -1.36 -12.90 -5.53
CA GLY A 91 -2.60 -13.02 -6.31
C GLY A 91 -2.38 -12.76 -7.80
N MET A 92 -1.71 -11.65 -8.13
CA MET A 92 -1.52 -11.18 -9.51
C MET A 92 -0.54 -12.06 -10.31
N LEU A 93 0.59 -12.46 -9.71
CA LEU A 93 1.63 -13.21 -10.44
C LEU A 93 1.36 -14.71 -10.51
N SER A 94 0.67 -15.28 -9.51
CA SER A 94 0.37 -16.71 -9.52
C SER A 94 -0.98 -17.04 -10.16
N GLY A 95 -1.95 -16.12 -10.13
CA GLY A 95 -3.35 -16.37 -10.54
C GLY A 95 -4.06 -17.49 -9.75
N ARG A 96 -3.45 -17.97 -8.66
CA ARG A 96 -3.84 -19.21 -7.96
C ARG A 96 -4.11 -19.03 -6.47
N LEU A 97 -3.95 -17.81 -5.95
CA LEU A 97 -4.22 -17.51 -4.55
C LEU A 97 -5.72 -17.31 -4.32
N SER A 98 -6.33 -18.15 -3.48
CA SER A 98 -7.74 -18.07 -3.10
C SER A 98 -8.02 -16.88 -2.19
N ALA A 99 -9.24 -16.35 -2.20
CA ALA A 99 -9.61 -15.20 -1.36
C ALA A 99 -9.38 -15.43 0.14
N ASN A 100 -9.68 -16.65 0.62
CA ASN A 100 -9.46 -17.03 2.02
C ASN A 100 -7.97 -17.11 2.37
N ALA A 101 -7.15 -17.68 1.48
CA ALA A 101 -5.70 -17.74 1.67
C ALA A 101 -5.05 -16.34 1.61
N ALA A 102 -5.52 -15.50 0.69
CA ALA A 102 -5.08 -14.10 0.57
C ALA A 102 -5.40 -13.32 1.86
N PHE A 103 -6.62 -13.45 2.38
CA PHE A 103 -7.02 -12.80 3.63
C PHE A 103 -6.23 -13.31 4.83
N ALA A 104 -6.09 -14.63 4.98
CA ALA A 104 -5.31 -15.24 6.06
C ALA A 104 -3.82 -14.85 6.00
N GLY A 105 -3.24 -14.82 4.79
CA GLY A 105 -1.89 -14.33 4.53
C GLY A 105 -1.72 -12.86 4.89
N LEU A 106 -2.69 -12.01 4.53
CA LEU A 106 -2.68 -10.59 4.88
C LEU A 106 -2.70 -10.37 6.39
N ILE A 107 -3.60 -11.04 7.11
CA ILE A 107 -3.71 -10.95 8.58
C ILE A 107 -2.44 -11.46 9.24
N THR A 108 -1.89 -12.58 8.77
CA THR A 108 -0.65 -13.15 9.31
C THR A 108 0.54 -12.22 9.07
N GLY A 109 0.68 -11.69 7.85
CA GLY A 109 1.75 -10.76 7.48
C GLY A 109 1.71 -9.46 8.30
N HIS A 110 0.52 -8.87 8.47
CA HIS A 110 0.36 -7.70 9.34
C HIS A 110 0.55 -8.02 10.82
N GLY A 111 0.16 -9.20 11.29
CA GLY A 111 0.43 -9.65 12.66
C GLY A 111 1.93 -9.77 12.94
N VAL A 112 2.68 -10.40 12.02
CA VAL A 112 4.15 -10.47 12.09
C VAL A 112 4.76 -9.08 12.02
N SER A 113 4.27 -8.21 11.14
CA SER A 113 4.74 -6.82 11.04
C SER A 113 4.54 -6.05 12.34
N ALA A 114 3.37 -6.15 12.97
CA ALA A 114 3.08 -5.49 14.24
C ALA A 114 3.97 -6.03 15.37
N ALA A 115 4.15 -7.35 15.45
CA ALA A 115 5.04 -7.96 16.44
C ALA A 115 6.50 -7.50 16.24
N TRP A 116 6.98 -7.45 15.00
CA TRP A 116 8.32 -6.97 14.67
C TRP A 116 8.49 -5.49 15.01
N PHE A 117 7.49 -4.66 14.69
CA PHE A 117 7.48 -3.24 15.03
C PHE A 117 7.59 -3.05 16.55
N ILE A 118 6.77 -3.76 17.32
CA ILE A 118 6.81 -3.71 18.80
C ILE A 118 8.18 -4.17 19.32
N ALA A 119 8.71 -5.28 18.81
CA ALA A 119 10.04 -5.76 19.19
C ALA A 119 11.15 -4.74 18.88
N THR A 120 11.00 -3.98 17.79
CA THR A 120 11.92 -2.90 17.44
C THR A 120 11.79 -1.71 18.40
N GLN A 121 10.57 -1.32 18.77
CA GLN A 121 10.32 -0.25 19.75
C GLN A 121 10.83 -0.60 21.15
N LEU A 122 10.77 -1.89 21.53
CA LEU A 122 11.32 -2.40 22.79
C LEU A 122 12.85 -2.60 22.75
N GLY A 123 13.48 -2.38 21.59
CA GLY A 123 14.93 -2.51 21.41
C GLY A 123 15.45 -3.94 21.31
N TRP A 124 14.56 -4.94 21.17
CA TRP A 124 14.93 -6.35 21.02
C TRP A 124 15.55 -6.65 19.65
N VAL A 125 15.07 -5.95 18.61
CA VAL A 125 15.53 -6.12 17.23
C VAL A 125 15.98 -4.76 16.70
N LYS A 126 17.19 -4.69 16.18
CA LYS A 126 17.77 -3.47 15.59
C LYS A 126 18.17 -3.74 14.14
N VAL A 127 17.17 -3.75 13.27
CA VAL A 127 17.35 -3.98 11.83
C VAL A 127 16.87 -2.75 11.08
N HIS A 128 17.62 -2.33 10.07
CA HIS A 128 17.26 -1.19 9.25
C HIS A 128 15.92 -1.41 8.52
N PHE A 129 15.07 -0.38 8.44
CA PHE A 129 13.70 -0.50 7.94
C PHE A 129 13.61 -1.08 6.51
N THR A 130 14.61 -0.84 5.65
CA THR A 130 14.62 -1.41 4.29
C THR A 130 14.74 -2.93 4.28
N VAL A 131 15.57 -3.48 5.16
CA VAL A 131 15.74 -4.93 5.31
C VAL A 131 14.47 -5.53 5.92
N VAL A 132 13.88 -4.85 6.92
CA VAL A 132 12.59 -5.25 7.49
C VAL A 132 11.50 -5.31 6.43
N ALA A 133 11.42 -4.31 5.54
CA ALA A 133 10.43 -4.29 4.47
C ALA A 133 10.55 -5.51 3.54
N PHE A 134 11.77 -5.85 3.13
CA PHE A 134 12.03 -7.01 2.28
C PHE A 134 11.69 -8.33 3.01
N LEU A 135 12.09 -8.47 4.28
CA LEU A 135 11.79 -9.67 5.07
C LEU A 135 10.28 -9.83 5.29
N LEU A 136 9.56 -8.75 5.58
CA LEU A 136 8.10 -8.78 5.73
C LEU A 136 7.40 -9.18 4.43
N LEU A 137 7.89 -8.71 3.27
CA LEU A 137 7.40 -9.13 1.97
C LEU A 137 7.55 -10.67 1.82
N VAL A 138 8.76 -11.18 2.01
CA VAL A 138 9.07 -12.61 1.87
C VAL A 138 8.27 -13.45 2.86
N MET A 139 8.24 -13.08 4.14
CA MET A 139 7.48 -13.79 5.17
C MET A 139 5.98 -13.80 4.85
N THR A 140 5.43 -12.72 4.31
CA THR A 140 4.01 -12.67 3.93
C THR A 140 3.73 -13.52 2.69
N LEU A 141 4.63 -13.55 1.69
CA LEU A 141 4.51 -14.46 0.55
C LEU A 141 4.51 -15.93 1.00
N LEU A 142 5.41 -16.29 1.92
CA LEU A 142 5.46 -17.62 2.51
C LEU A 142 4.19 -17.94 3.30
N ALA A 143 3.66 -16.98 4.07
CA ALA A 143 2.38 -17.14 4.76
C ALA A 143 1.23 -17.35 3.77
N CYS A 144 1.17 -16.60 2.67
CA CYS A 144 0.16 -16.81 1.63
C CYS A 144 0.25 -18.22 1.02
N ALA A 145 1.46 -18.69 0.70
CA ALA A 145 1.68 -20.03 0.17
C ALA A 145 1.28 -21.12 1.17
N LEU A 146 1.63 -20.94 2.45
CA LEU A 146 1.23 -21.84 3.53
C LEU A 146 -0.29 -21.89 3.68
N TRP A 147 -0.96 -20.75 3.77
CA TRP A 147 -2.41 -20.69 3.90
C TRP A 147 -3.13 -21.22 2.67
N GLN A 148 -2.58 -21.03 1.47
CA GLN A 148 -3.10 -21.64 0.24
C GLN A 148 -3.01 -23.18 0.30
N ALA A 149 -1.91 -23.72 0.85
CA ALA A 149 -1.75 -25.16 1.01
C ALA A 149 -2.67 -25.74 2.10
N LEU A 150 -2.90 -25.00 3.20
CA LEU A 150 -3.71 -25.45 4.33
C LEU A 150 -5.22 -25.31 4.11
N LEU A 151 -5.68 -24.15 3.64
CA LEU A 151 -7.11 -23.87 3.46
C LEU A 151 -7.63 -24.39 2.12
N GLY A 152 -6.73 -24.59 1.15
CA GLY A 152 -7.11 -24.86 -0.22
C GLY A 152 -8.01 -23.74 -0.78
N GLY A 153 -8.87 -24.13 -1.71
CA GLY A 153 -9.83 -23.23 -2.34
C GLY A 153 -9.50 -22.96 -3.80
N THR A 154 -10.55 -22.83 -4.59
CA THR A 154 -10.47 -22.54 -6.02
C THR A 154 -10.59 -21.04 -6.23
N VAL A 155 -9.64 -20.47 -6.99
CA VAL A 155 -9.80 -19.14 -7.57
C VAL A 155 -10.95 -19.19 -8.56
N THR A 156 -11.93 -18.28 -8.45
CA THR A 156 -13.07 -18.23 -9.38
C THR A 156 -12.60 -17.83 -10.77
N ASP A 157 -13.36 -18.20 -11.80
CA ASP A 157 -13.01 -17.84 -13.18
C ASP A 157 -12.98 -16.32 -13.37
N GLU A 158 -13.88 -15.58 -12.71
CA GLU A 158 -13.88 -14.11 -12.69
C GLU A 158 -12.58 -13.54 -12.09
N GLN A 159 -12.09 -14.10 -10.98
CA GLN A 159 -10.83 -13.68 -10.36
C GLN A 159 -9.62 -14.01 -11.23
N ARG A 160 -9.64 -15.14 -11.94
CA ARG A 160 -8.58 -15.50 -12.89
C ARG A 160 -8.56 -14.55 -14.09
N LEU A 161 -9.72 -14.25 -14.65
CA LEU A 161 -9.89 -13.31 -15.76
C LEU A 161 -9.45 -11.89 -15.37
N ALA A 162 -9.73 -11.47 -14.14
CA ALA A 162 -9.32 -10.15 -13.64
C ALA A 162 -7.79 -9.98 -13.56
N VAL A 163 -7.04 -11.08 -13.49
CA VAL A 163 -5.57 -11.11 -13.40
C VAL A 163 -4.93 -11.55 -14.72
N ASP A 164 -5.72 -12.00 -15.68
CA ASP A 164 -5.22 -12.53 -16.94
C ASP A 164 -4.61 -11.42 -17.80
N ALA A 165 -3.28 -11.43 -17.87
CA ALA A 165 -2.51 -10.50 -18.67
C ALA A 165 -2.32 -10.97 -20.13
N SER A 166 -2.86 -12.12 -20.53
CA SER A 166 -2.70 -12.68 -21.89
C SER A 166 -3.31 -11.78 -22.98
N HIS A 167 -4.29 -10.97 -22.61
CA HIS A 167 -4.95 -9.99 -23.48
C HIS A 167 -4.27 -8.61 -23.50
N VAL A 168 -3.17 -8.43 -22.77
CA VAL A 168 -2.44 -7.16 -22.75
C VAL A 168 -1.59 -7.05 -24.02
N GLU A 169 -2.05 -6.22 -24.96
CA GLU A 169 -1.30 -5.88 -26.16
C GLU A 169 0.12 -5.40 -25.81
N PRO A 170 1.16 -5.86 -26.53
CA PRO A 170 2.52 -5.45 -26.27
C PRO A 170 2.66 -3.93 -26.38
N ALA A 171 3.37 -3.34 -25.42
CA ALA A 171 3.56 -1.90 -25.37
C ALA A 171 4.11 -1.36 -26.71
N PRO A 172 3.63 -0.18 -27.17
CA PRO A 172 4.10 0.42 -28.40
C PRO A 172 5.63 0.55 -28.42
N LEU A 173 6.24 0.44 -29.61
CA LEU A 173 7.69 0.47 -29.77
C LEU A 173 8.34 1.73 -29.15
N ALA A 174 7.65 2.87 -29.22
CA ALA A 174 8.10 4.12 -28.60
C ALA A 174 8.23 3.99 -27.07
N VAL A 175 7.25 3.37 -26.41
CA VAL A 175 7.26 3.12 -24.95
C VAL A 175 8.41 2.18 -24.60
N ARG A 176 8.60 1.11 -25.38
CA ARG A 176 9.69 0.14 -25.15
C ARG A 176 11.08 0.78 -25.28
N ARG A 177 11.28 1.60 -26.32
CA ARG A 177 12.53 2.36 -26.51
C ARG A 177 12.76 3.37 -25.39
N GLY A 178 11.70 4.09 -25.00
CA GLY A 178 11.74 5.02 -23.86
C GLY A 178 12.12 4.32 -22.56
N ALA A 179 11.51 3.17 -22.27
CA ALA A 179 11.85 2.37 -21.09
C ALA A 179 13.31 1.89 -21.11
N ALA A 180 13.79 1.34 -22.24
CA ALA A 180 15.19 0.91 -22.36
C ALA A 180 16.18 2.07 -22.18
N MET A 181 15.88 3.23 -22.76
CA MET A 181 16.69 4.45 -22.61
C MET A 181 16.72 4.92 -21.16
N LEU A 182 15.57 4.95 -20.48
CA LEU A 182 15.48 5.32 -19.07
C LEU A 182 16.29 4.36 -18.20
N THR A 183 16.17 3.04 -18.41
CA THR A 183 16.97 2.04 -17.69
C THR A 183 18.46 2.23 -17.92
N ALA A 184 18.90 2.44 -19.16
CA ALA A 184 20.30 2.70 -19.48
C ALA A 184 20.82 3.97 -18.80
N LEU A 185 20.03 5.06 -18.83
CA LEU A 185 20.40 6.32 -18.17
C LEU A 185 20.51 6.14 -16.65
N THR A 186 19.58 5.42 -16.03
CA THR A 186 19.65 5.11 -14.60
C THR A 186 20.89 4.28 -14.27
N LEU A 187 21.23 3.28 -15.08
CA LEU A 187 22.46 2.48 -14.88
C LEU A 187 23.71 3.33 -14.99
N VAL A 188 23.80 4.21 -15.99
CA VAL A 188 24.92 5.15 -16.14
C VAL A 188 25.05 6.05 -14.92
N LEU A 189 23.93 6.60 -14.43
CA LEU A 189 23.93 7.44 -13.24
C LEU A 189 24.43 6.65 -12.02
N VAL A 190 23.93 5.43 -11.80
CA VAL A 190 24.38 4.60 -10.68
C VAL A 190 25.88 4.30 -10.77
N ILE A 191 26.39 3.93 -11.95
CA ILE A 191 27.81 3.60 -12.13
C ILE A 191 28.70 4.85 -12.02
N ALA A 192 28.24 6.02 -12.47
CA ALA A 192 29.04 7.24 -12.44
C ALA A 192 29.19 7.85 -11.04
N PHE A 193 28.23 7.61 -10.14
CA PHE A 193 28.21 8.15 -8.79
C PHE A 193 28.58 7.13 -7.70
N TRP A 194 28.99 5.93 -8.09
CA TRP A 194 29.45 4.86 -7.19
C TRP A 194 30.92 4.54 -7.47
#